data_AF-A0A656JM02-F1
#
_entry.id   AF-A0A656JM02-F1
#
_cell.length_a   1.000
_cell.length_b   1.000
_cell.length_c   1.000
_cell.angle_alpha   90.00
_cell.angle_beta   90.00
_cell.angle_gamma   90.00
#
_symmetry.space_group_name_H-M   'P 1'
#
loop_
_entity.id
_entity.type
_entity.pdbx_description
1 polymer ?
#
loop_
_entity_poly.entity_id
_entity_poly.type
_entity_poly.pdbx_seq_one_letter_code
_entity_poly.pdbx_strand_id
1 'polypeptide(L)'
;LSGKKGLALPGVGPGTWDKLIESGHISGLLDWMTLNHAELANIPGLAERSSAKLLDSLQTARERPFQTWLKAIGLPPAGNAKLPDNWHDLAERSVAQ
;
A
#
# COMPACT_ATOMS: atom_id res chain seq x y z
N LEU A 1 4.98 5.30 2.37
CA LEU A 1 4.52 4.07 1.69
C LEU A 1 4.81 4.04 0.18
N SER A 2 4.41 5.08 -0.56
CA SER A 2 4.26 5.06 -2.03
C SER A 2 5.53 5.35 -2.84
N GLY A 3 6.59 5.83 -2.17
CA GLY A 3 7.85 6.20 -2.81
C GLY A 3 8.64 5.01 -3.37
N LYS A 4 9.71 5.32 -4.13
CA LYS A 4 10.58 4.34 -4.80
C LYS A 4 11.19 3.27 -3.88
N LYS A 5 11.39 3.61 -2.60
CA LYS A 5 11.93 2.69 -1.58
C LYS A 5 10.84 1.97 -0.77
N GLY A 6 9.56 2.27 -1.02
CA GLY A 6 8.42 1.58 -0.45
C GLY A 6 7.75 0.67 -1.48
N LEU A 7 6.43 0.77 -1.64
CA LEU A 7 5.66 -0.08 -2.57
C LEU A 7 5.80 0.34 -4.05
N ALA A 8 6.44 1.48 -4.31
CA ALA A 8 6.64 2.06 -5.64
C ALA A 8 5.31 2.12 -6.43
N LEU A 9 4.48 3.11 -6.09
CA LEU A 9 3.20 3.39 -6.72
C LEU A 9 3.38 4.43 -7.83
N PRO A 10 3.44 4.04 -9.12
CA PRO A 10 3.73 4.98 -10.20
C PRO A 10 2.59 5.98 -10.38
N GLY A 11 2.91 7.27 -10.42
CA GLY A 11 1.88 8.30 -10.61
C GLY A 11 0.97 8.54 -9.40
N VAL A 12 1.28 7.95 -8.24
CA VAL A 12 0.59 8.23 -6.97
C VAL A 12 1.50 9.10 -6.10
N GLY A 13 1.23 10.41 -6.10
CA GLY A 13 1.96 11.40 -5.30
C GLY A 13 1.17 11.86 -4.07
N PRO A 14 1.72 12.77 -3.25
CA PRO A 14 1.04 13.34 -2.08
C PRO A 14 -0.37 13.85 -2.40
N GLY A 15 -0.53 14.65 -3.46
CA GLY A 15 -1.85 15.16 -3.86
C GLY A 15 -2.85 14.08 -4.30
N THR A 16 -2.41 12.87 -4.66
CA THR A 16 -3.34 11.75 -4.89
C THR A 16 -3.82 11.18 -3.55
N TRP A 17 -2.93 11.07 -2.57
CA TRP A 17 -3.29 10.66 -1.21
C TRP A 17 -4.21 11.66 -0.53
N ASP A 18 -3.92 12.95 -0.67
CA ASP A 18 -4.74 14.01 -0.09
C ASP A 18 -6.20 13.89 -0.58
N LYS A 19 -6.43 13.69 -1.88
CA LYS A 19 -7.77 13.47 -2.42
C LYS A 19 -8.46 12.22 -1.87
N LEU A 20 -7.73 11.13 -1.69
CA LEU A 20 -8.28 9.90 -1.11
C LEU A 20 -8.69 10.11 0.36
N ILE A 21 -7.90 10.87 1.12
CA ILE A 21 -8.17 11.21 2.54
C ILE A 21 -9.34 12.19 2.64
N GLU A 22 -9.31 13.27 1.87
CA GLU A 22 -10.33 14.33 1.86
C GLU A 22 -11.70 13.83 1.41
N SER A 23 -11.73 12.81 0.53
CA SER A 23 -12.98 12.15 0.12
C SER A 23 -13.52 11.14 1.15
N GLY A 24 -12.80 10.90 2.25
CA GLY A 24 -13.21 9.98 3.31
C GLY A 24 -13.09 8.50 2.95
N HIS A 25 -12.53 8.16 1.79
CA HIS A 25 -12.36 6.78 1.35
C HIS A 25 -11.22 6.04 2.06
N ILE A 26 -10.26 6.78 2.62
CA ILE A 26 -9.18 6.20 3.43
C ILE A 26 -9.00 7.01 4.72
N SER A 27 -8.85 6.29 5.83
CA SER A 27 -8.54 6.83 7.15
C SER A 27 -7.27 6.19 7.75
N GLY A 28 -6.97 4.95 7.36
CA GLY A 28 -5.82 4.16 7.77
C GLY A 28 -4.82 3.92 6.64
N LEU A 29 -3.63 3.45 7.03
CA LEU A 29 -2.50 3.21 6.12
C LEU A 29 -2.82 2.21 5.00
N LEU A 30 -3.71 1.25 5.26
CA LEU A 30 -3.99 0.11 4.37
C LEU A 30 -5.39 0.15 3.76
N ASP A 31 -6.21 1.15 4.05
CA ASP A 31 -7.59 1.24 3.56
C ASP A 31 -7.66 1.27 2.02
N TRP A 32 -6.63 1.80 1.37
CA TRP A 32 -6.50 1.78 -0.08
C TRP A 32 -6.43 0.35 -0.67
N MET A 33 -6.12 -0.66 0.13
CA MET A 33 -6.06 -2.06 -0.30
C MET A 33 -7.44 -2.65 -0.59
N THR A 34 -8.52 -2.05 -0.09
CA THR A 34 -9.89 -2.49 -0.38
C THR A 34 -10.57 -1.65 -1.45
N LEU A 35 -9.96 -0.51 -1.83
CA LEU A 35 -10.53 0.37 -2.85
C LEU A 35 -10.73 -0.35 -4.17
N ASN A 36 -11.90 -0.10 -4.76
CA ASN A 36 -12.30 -0.59 -6.07
C ASN A 36 -12.54 0.54 -7.08
N HIS A 37 -12.84 0.17 -8.32
CA HIS A 37 -13.01 1.13 -9.40
C HIS A 37 -14.17 2.11 -9.16
N ALA A 38 -15.30 1.62 -8.67
CA ALA A 38 -16.48 2.45 -8.44
C ALA A 38 -16.25 3.48 -7.33
N GLU A 39 -15.52 3.13 -6.28
CA GLU A 39 -15.13 4.08 -5.23
C GLU A 39 -14.23 5.17 -5.80
N LEU A 40 -13.17 4.80 -6.54
CA LEU A 40 -12.24 5.77 -7.13
C LEU A 40 -12.87 6.67 -8.19
N ALA A 41 -13.86 6.17 -8.94
CA ALA A 41 -14.58 6.96 -9.95
C ALA A 41 -15.51 8.03 -9.33
N ASN A 42 -15.95 7.82 -8.09
CA ASN A 42 -16.81 8.76 -7.37
C ASN A 42 -16.06 9.87 -6.62
N ILE A 43 -14.73 9.86 -6.65
CA ILE A 43 -13.91 10.85 -5.93
C ILE A 43 -13.85 12.18 -6.72
N PRO A 44 -14.30 13.30 -6.14
CA PRO A 44 -14.19 14.60 -6.78
C PRO A 44 -12.74 14.94 -7.14
N GLY A 45 -12.52 15.39 -8.38
CA GLY A 45 -11.18 15.75 -8.86
C GLY A 45 -10.32 14.58 -9.32
N LEU A 46 -10.86 13.35 -9.40
CA LEU A 46 -10.31 12.24 -10.18
C LEU A 46 -11.17 12.04 -11.44
N ALA A 47 -10.55 12.14 -12.61
CA ALA A 47 -11.19 11.75 -13.86
C ALA A 47 -11.14 10.22 -14.02
N GLU A 48 -12.08 9.65 -14.77
CA GLU A 48 -12.20 8.20 -15.02
C GLU A 48 -10.86 7.53 -15.39
N ARG A 49 -10.14 8.11 -16.37
CA ARG A 49 -8.81 7.59 -16.78
C ARG A 49 -7.79 7.63 -15.64
N SER A 50 -7.83 8.65 -14.79
CA SER A 50 -6.92 8.73 -13.63
C SER A 50 -7.31 7.75 -12.52
N SER A 51 -8.60 7.48 -12.32
CA SER A 51 -9.09 6.47 -11.38
C SER A 51 -8.67 5.07 -11.80
N ALA A 52 -8.79 4.72 -13.09
CA ALA A 52 -8.33 3.44 -13.62
C ALA A 52 -6.81 3.25 -13.44
N LYS A 53 -6.02 4.29 -13.77
CA LYS A 53 -4.55 4.25 -13.59
C LYS A 53 -4.14 4.15 -12.12
N LEU A 54 -4.87 4.83 -11.24
CA LEU A 54 -4.67 4.72 -9.79
C LEU A 54 -4.96 3.29 -9.33
N LEU A 55 -6.08 2.70 -9.75
CA LEU A 55 -6.42 1.33 -9.38
C LEU A 55 -5.34 0.33 -9.80
N ASP A 56 -4.85 0.41 -11.03
CA ASP A 56 -3.75 -0.44 -11.54
C ASP A 56 -2.48 -0.30 -10.70
N SER A 57 -2.14 0.93 -10.30
CA SER A 57 -1.01 1.20 -9.42
C SER A 57 -1.20 0.57 -8.04
N LEU A 58 -2.40 0.72 -7.44
CA LEU A 58 -2.74 0.12 -6.15
C LEU A 58 -2.69 -1.42 -6.23
N GLN A 59 -3.21 -2.02 -7.30
CA GLN A 59 -3.14 -3.48 -7.52
C GLN A 59 -1.70 -3.96 -7.61
N THR A 60 -0.86 -3.30 -8.42
CA THR A 60 0.58 -3.60 -8.51
C THR A 60 1.28 -3.52 -7.15
N ALA A 61 0.89 -2.58 -6.29
CA ALA A 61 1.45 -2.48 -4.94
C ALA A 61 1.06 -3.66 -4.04
N ARG A 62 -0.17 -4.20 -4.17
CA ARG A 62 -0.62 -5.37 -3.41
C ARG A 62 0.22 -6.61 -3.73
N GLU A 63 0.64 -6.75 -4.99
CA GLU A 63 1.43 -7.88 -5.48
C GLU A 63 2.93 -7.78 -5.17
N ARG A 64 3.39 -6.69 -4.52
CA ARG A 64 4.81 -6.56 -4.19
C ARG A 64 5.28 -7.70 -3.28
N PRO A 65 6.53 -8.16 -3.44
CA PRO A 65 7.08 -9.20 -2.59
C PRO A 65 7.04 -8.83 -1.10
N PHE A 66 6.90 -9.83 -0.24
CA PHE A 66 6.91 -9.71 1.22
C PHE A 66 8.03 -8.79 1.76
N GLN A 67 9.26 -8.99 1.28
CA GLN A 67 10.43 -8.20 1.71
C GLN A 67 10.31 -6.70 1.34
N THR A 68 9.66 -6.38 0.22
CA THR A 68 9.40 -4.98 -0.17
C THR A 68 8.36 -4.36 0.75
N TRP A 69 7.32 -5.11 1.08
CA TRP A 69 6.30 -4.67 2.01
C TRP A 69 6.86 -4.41 3.42
N LEU A 70 7.68 -5.32 3.96
CA LEU A 70 8.31 -5.13 5.27
C LEU A 70 9.07 -3.80 5.34
N LYS A 71 9.86 -3.49 4.32
CA LYS A 71 10.57 -2.20 4.22
C LYS A 71 9.61 -1.02 4.12
N ALA A 72 8.54 -1.17 3.33
CA ALA A 72 7.57 -0.10 3.08
C ALA A 72 6.74 0.27 4.32
N ILE A 73 6.47 -0.69 5.22
CA ILE A 73 5.76 -0.48 6.49
C ILE A 73 6.69 -0.09 7.64
N GLY A 74 7.99 0.06 7.38
CA GLY A 74 8.94 0.58 8.36
C GLY A 74 9.58 -0.47 9.24
N LEU A 75 9.77 -1.70 8.75
CA LEU A 75 10.60 -2.69 9.47
C LEU A 75 11.97 -2.05 9.79
N PRO A 76 12.35 -1.95 11.08
CA PRO A 76 13.64 -1.40 11.46
C PRO A 76 14.76 -2.33 10.98
N PRO A 77 16.03 -1.85 10.95
CA PRO A 77 17.17 -2.69 10.66
C PRO A 77 17.21 -3.87 11.63
N ALA A 78 16.85 -5.07 11.16
CA ALA A 78 16.70 -6.24 12.01
C ALA A 78 18.04 -6.92 12.35
N GLY A 79 19.17 -6.32 11.95
CA GLY A 79 20.50 -6.90 12.13
C GLY A 79 20.60 -8.29 11.52
N ASN A 80 21.00 -9.27 12.33
CA ASN A 80 21.10 -10.68 11.93
C ASN A 80 19.81 -11.49 12.19
N ALA A 81 18.71 -10.82 12.54
CA ALA A 81 17.44 -11.52 12.76
C ALA A 81 17.01 -12.22 11.47
N LYS A 82 16.74 -13.53 11.58
CA LYS A 82 16.24 -14.32 10.47
C LYS A 82 14.78 -13.98 10.27
N LEU A 83 14.48 -13.21 9.21
CA LEU A 83 13.12 -12.95 8.79
C LEU A 83 12.59 -14.17 8.03
N PRO A 84 11.31 -14.51 8.20
CA PRO A 84 10.66 -15.51 7.35
C PRO A 84 10.56 -14.99 5.90
N ASP A 85 10.18 -15.89 4.99
CA ASP A 85 10.08 -15.56 3.56
C ASP A 85 8.69 -15.06 3.15
N ASN A 86 7.67 -15.25 4.01
CA ASN A 86 6.29 -14.91 3.72
C ASN A 86 5.50 -14.42 4.96
N TRP A 87 4.29 -13.90 4.72
CA TRP A 87 3.41 -13.37 5.76
C TRP A 87 2.84 -14.43 6.72
N HIS A 88 2.63 -15.65 6.22
CA HIS A 88 2.05 -16.74 7.01
C HIS A 88 3.00 -17.15 8.12
N ASP A 89 4.24 -17.47 7.76
CA ASP A 89 5.31 -17.82 8.69
C ASP A 89 5.58 -16.69 9.70
N LEU A 90 5.47 -15.43 9.27
CA LEU A 90 5.60 -14.28 10.18
C LEU A 90 4.44 -14.19 11.17
N ALA A 91 3.20 -14.42 10.72
CA ALA A 91 2.00 -14.34 11.55
C ALA A 91 1.91 -15.48 12.58
N GLU A 92 2.50 -16.64 12.26
CA GLU A 92 2.60 -17.77 13.18
C GLU A 92 3.65 -17.57 14.28
N ARG A 93 4.58 -16.61 14.13
CA ARG A 93 5.54 -16.30 15.19
C ARG A 93 4.82 -15.66 16.38
N SER A 94 4.86 -16.36 17.50
CA SER A 94 4.48 -15.82 18.80
C SER A 94 5.71 -15.25 19.53
N VAL A 95 5.49 -14.30 20.44
CA VAL A 95 6.54 -13.61 21.21
C VAL A 95 7.33 -14.56 22.13
N ALA A 96 6.87 -15.81 22.29
CA ALA A 96 7.48 -16.80 23.17
C ALA A 96 8.66 -17.60 22.55
N GLN A 97 9.08 -17.29 21.30
CA GLN A 97 10.18 -17.99 20.60
C GLN A 97 11.32 -17.09 20.15
#